data_AF-A0A7W0Q6Y4-F1
#
_entry.id   AF-A0A7W0Q6Y4-F1
#
_cell.length_a   1.000
_cell.length_b   1.000
_cell.length_c   1.000
_cell.angle_alpha   90.00
_cell.angle_beta   90.00
_cell.angle_gamma   90.00
#
_symmetry.space_group_name_H-M   'P 1'
#
loop_
_entity.id
_entity.type
_entity.pdbx_description
1 polymer ?
#
loop_
_entity_poly.entity_id
_entity_poly.type
_entity_poly.pdbx_seq_one_letter_code
_entity_poly.pdbx_strand_id
1 'polypeptide(L)'
;MYLTRSLTLALTTASLVLLVNVWLSVDKPDDTPRLLAAANEPVSVVDVAPGIAATDLASIVRLRADERVIAVDDRPVANDLAAGAAIADRLVASGRYVDLTVAGAAGSRRILVLMH
;
A
#
# COMPACT_ATOMS: atom_id res chain seq x y z
N MET A 1 -48.71 11.48 -2.96
CA MET A 1 -48.09 10.28 -2.35
C MET A 1 -47.19 9.48 -3.30
N TYR A 2 -47.37 9.55 -4.63
CA TYR A 2 -46.48 8.87 -5.60
C TYR A 2 -45.15 9.60 -5.88
N LEU A 3 -45.11 10.92 -5.70
CA LEU A 3 -43.94 11.75 -6.00
C LEU A 3 -42.75 11.52 -5.04
N THR A 4 -43.02 11.24 -3.77
CA THR A 4 -41.97 10.97 -2.78
C THR A 4 -41.37 9.58 -2.95
N ARG A 5 -42.16 8.61 -3.42
CA ARG A 5 -41.72 7.24 -3.67
C ARG A 5 -40.78 7.14 -4.88
N SER A 6 -41.06 7.88 -5.95
CA SER A 6 -40.16 7.92 -7.11
C SER A 6 -38.83 8.60 -6.78
N LEU A 7 -38.85 9.65 -5.95
CA LEU A 7 -37.64 10.36 -5.50
C LEU A 7 -36.72 9.44 -4.68
N THR A 8 -37.28 8.68 -3.73
CA THR A 8 -36.48 7.75 -2.92
C THR A 8 -35.84 6.67 -3.78
N LEU A 9 -36.57 6.09 -4.75
CA LEU A 9 -36.03 5.08 -5.65
C LEU A 9 -34.90 5.63 -6.53
N ALA A 10 -35.04 6.85 -7.04
CA ALA A 10 -34.01 7.49 -7.84
C ALA A 10 -32.73 7.74 -7.00
N LEU A 11 -32.89 8.21 -5.75
CA LEU A 11 -31.77 8.49 -4.87
C LEU A 11 -30.99 7.22 -4.51
N THR A 12 -31.68 6.15 -4.11
CA THR A 12 -31.00 4.89 -3.74
C THR A 12 -30.27 4.27 -4.92
N THR A 13 -30.86 4.35 -6.12
CA THR A 13 -30.23 3.86 -7.35
C THR A 13 -28.99 4.68 -7.68
N ALA A 14 -29.07 6.01 -7.58
CA ALA A 14 -27.92 6.89 -7.80
C ALA A 14 -26.80 6.63 -6.78
N SER A 15 -27.13 6.47 -5.50
CA SER A 15 -26.14 6.14 -4.46
C SER A 15 -25.46 4.80 -4.71
N LEU A 16 -26.20 3.78 -5.15
CA LEU A 16 -25.63 2.47 -5.47
C LEU A 16 -24.69 2.54 -6.68
N VAL A 17 -25.07 3.26 -7.73
CA VAL A 17 -24.24 3.48 -8.92
C VAL A 17 -22.94 4.22 -8.55
N LEU A 18 -23.03 5.23 -7.69
CA LEU A 18 -21.86 5.99 -7.25
C LEU A 18 -20.92 5.11 -6.42
N LEU A 19 -21.47 4.27 -5.54
CA LEU A 19 -20.69 3.36 -4.69
C LEU A 19 -19.95 2.29 -5.51
N VAL A 20 -20.61 1.73 -6.54
CA VAL A 20 -19.99 0.79 -7.48
C VAL A 20 -18.89 1.46 -8.30
N ASN A 21 -19.12 2.69 -8.80
CA ASN A 21 -18.11 3.42 -9.57
C ASN A 21 -16.90 3.83 -8.72
N VAL A 22 -17.10 4.19 -7.45
CA VAL A 22 -16.00 4.47 -6.52
C VAL A 22 -15.19 3.20 -6.25
N TRP A 23 -15.85 2.07 -6.00
CA TRP A 23 -15.17 0.78 -5.83
C TRP A 23 -14.37 0.37 -7.08
N LEU A 24 -14.93 0.56 -8.28
CA LEU A 24 -14.23 0.27 -9.53
C LEU A 24 -13.09 1.26 -9.83
N SER A 25 -13.19 2.51 -9.36
CA SER A 25 -12.14 3.52 -9.54
C SER A 25 -10.97 3.35 -8.57
N VAL A 26 -11.15 2.59 -7.49
CA VAL A 26 -10.09 2.26 -6.53
C VAL A 26 -9.12 1.21 -7.09
N ASP A 27 -9.47 0.54 -8.20
CA ASP A 27 -8.75 -0.63 -8.70
C ASP A 27 -8.19 -0.44 -10.12
N LYS A 28 -7.69 0.76 -10.42
CA LYS A 28 -6.81 0.91 -11.58
C LYS A 28 -5.36 0.74 -11.11
N PRO A 29 -4.76 -0.46 -11.23
CA PRO A 29 -3.31 -0.55 -11.19
C PRO A 29 -2.78 0.35 -12.32
N ASP A 30 -1.93 1.30 -11.97
CA ASP A 30 -1.16 2.06 -12.95
C ASP A 30 -0.20 1.08 -13.64
N ASP A 31 -0.69 0.39 -14.67
CA ASP A 31 0.10 -0.41 -15.63
C ASP A 31 0.92 0.50 -16.56
N THR A 32 1.38 1.65 -16.07
CA THR A 32 2.39 2.42 -16.77
C THR A 32 3.69 1.66 -16.56
N PRO A 33 4.40 1.19 -17.60
CA PRO A 33 5.74 0.64 -17.43
C PRO A 33 6.63 1.74 -16.83
N ARG A 34 6.80 1.71 -15.50
CA ARG A 34 7.58 2.66 -14.67
C ARG A 34 9.09 2.58 -14.92
N LEU A 35 9.51 2.11 -16.09
CA LEU A 35 10.91 1.97 -16.50
C LEU A 35 11.59 3.33 -16.74
N LEU A 36 10.84 4.44 -16.79
CA LEU A 36 11.38 5.78 -17.07
C LEU A 36 11.12 6.83 -15.97
N ALA A 37 10.39 6.48 -14.91
CA ALA A 37 10.15 7.37 -13.75
C ALA A 37 11.09 7.10 -12.56
N ALA A 38 12.06 6.18 -12.71
CA ALA A 38 13.05 5.84 -11.68
C ALA A 38 14.18 6.90 -11.51
N ALA A 39 14.00 8.11 -12.06
CA ALA A 39 14.96 9.18 -11.88
C ALA A 39 14.63 9.96 -10.59
N ASN A 40 15.23 9.52 -9.48
CA ASN A 40 15.26 10.17 -8.15
C ASN A 40 14.09 9.95 -7.19
N GLU A 41 13.42 8.79 -7.16
CA GLU A 41 12.77 8.40 -5.90
C GLU A 41 13.88 8.09 -4.87
N PRO A 42 13.88 8.71 -3.68
CA PRO A 42 14.90 8.45 -2.68
C PRO A 42 14.78 7.00 -2.21
N VAL A 43 15.76 6.17 -2.57
CA VAL A 43 15.86 4.78 -2.10
C VAL A 43 16.62 4.75 -0.79
N SER A 44 16.00 4.17 0.24
CA SER A 44 16.66 3.86 1.51
C SER A 44 16.95 2.37 1.57
N VAL A 45 18.19 1.99 1.88
CA VAL A 45 18.56 0.59 2.08
C VAL A 45 18.79 0.36 3.56
N VAL A 46 18.11 -0.64 4.11
CA VAL A 46 18.21 -1.04 5.51
C VAL A 46 18.77 -2.46 5.54
N ASP A 47 19.98 -2.60 6.08
CA ASP A 47 20.61 -3.90 6.24
C ASP A 47 20.35 -4.44 7.65
N VAL A 48 19.67 -5.58 7.74
CA VAL A 48 19.21 -6.16 9.00
C VAL A 48 20.08 -7.36 9.36
N ALA A 49 20.70 -7.29 10.53
CA ALA A 49 21.53 -8.37 11.05
C ALA A 49 20.72 -9.67 11.27
N PRO A 50 21.37 -10.84 11.22
CA PRO A 50 20.70 -12.12 11.47
C PRO A 50 20.03 -12.16 12.83
N GLY A 51 18.86 -12.80 12.92
CA GLY A 51 18.15 -13.05 14.18
C GLY A 51 17.22 -11.93 14.64
N ILE A 52 17.04 -10.86 13.85
CA ILE A 52 16.02 -9.84 14.09
C ILE A 52 14.63 -10.37 13.70
N ALA A 53 13.65 -10.17 14.57
CA ALA A 53 12.29 -10.61 14.30
C ALA A 53 11.56 -9.67 13.32
N ALA A 54 10.60 -10.23 12.58
CA ALA A 54 9.71 -9.48 11.69
C ALA A 54 9.06 -8.26 12.37
N THR A 55 8.69 -8.43 13.64
CA THR A 55 8.04 -7.42 14.46
C THR A 55 8.93 -6.22 14.73
N ASP A 56 10.25 -6.41 14.71
CA ASP A 56 11.23 -5.36 15.00
C ASP A 56 11.55 -4.52 13.77
N LEU A 57 11.24 -5.02 12.56
CA LEU A 57 11.48 -4.30 11.30
C LEU A 57 10.83 -2.92 11.28
N ALA A 58 9.60 -2.80 11.78
CA ALA A 58 8.90 -1.52 11.83
C ALA A 58 9.69 -0.46 12.63
N SER A 59 10.38 -0.88 13.69
CA SER A 59 11.22 0.00 14.51
C SER A 59 12.54 0.39 13.82
N ILE A 60 13.07 -0.49 12.96
CA ILE A 60 14.34 -0.32 12.25
C ILE A 60 14.16 0.57 11.01
N VAL A 61 13.05 0.39 10.29
CA VAL A 61 12.75 1.10 9.03
C VAL A 61 12.51 2.62 9.25
N ARG A 62 12.39 3.08 10.50
CA ARG A 62 12.27 4.49 10.91
C ARG A 62 11.30 5.28 10.01
N LEU A 63 10.05 4.81 9.98
CA LEU A 63 8.97 5.55 9.34
C LEU A 63 8.72 6.87 10.08
N ARG A 64 8.50 7.94 9.32
CA ARG A 64 7.97 9.20 9.89
C ARG A 64 6.52 9.00 10.34
N ALA A 65 6.02 9.87 11.21
CA ALA A 65 4.66 9.78 11.72
C ALA A 65 3.58 9.93 10.63
N ASP A 66 3.89 10.58 9.52
CA ASP A 66 3.01 10.76 8.36
C ASP A 66 3.24 9.71 7.25
N GLU A 67 4.21 8.81 7.43
CA GLU A 67 4.56 7.78 6.47
C GLU A 67 3.83 6.47 6.75
N ARG A 68 3.31 5.84 5.69
CA ARG A 68 2.67 4.51 5.74
C ARG A 68 3.13 3.62 4.59
N VAL A 69 3.16 2.31 4.83
CA VAL A 69 3.47 1.33 3.78
C VAL A 69 2.25 1.22 2.86
N ILE A 70 2.47 1.42 1.56
CA ILE A 70 1.43 1.32 0.53
C ILE A 70 1.65 0.15 -0.43
N ALA A 71 2.86 -0.41 -0.48
CA ALA A 71 3.12 -1.66 -1.20
C ALA A 71 4.28 -2.47 -0.57
N VAL A 72 4.24 -3.79 -0.76
CA VAL A 72 5.29 -4.75 -0.38
C VAL A 72 5.62 -5.60 -1.60
N ASP A 73 6.88 -5.63 -2.02
CA ASP A 73 7.36 -6.30 -3.26
C ASP A 73 6.50 -5.92 -4.49
N ASP A 74 6.29 -4.61 -4.68
CA ASP A 74 5.44 -3.99 -5.71
C ASP A 74 3.95 -4.39 -5.64
N ARG A 75 3.51 -5.09 -4.59
CA ARG A 75 2.09 -5.44 -4.37
C ARG A 75 1.42 -4.42 -3.45
N PRO A 76 0.36 -3.72 -3.90
CA PRO A 76 -0.31 -2.73 -3.08
C PRO A 76 -0.96 -3.37 -1.84
N VAL A 77 -0.94 -2.64 -0.72
CA VAL A 77 -1.54 -3.07 0.54
C VAL A 77 -2.57 -2.05 1.00
N ALA A 78 -3.72 -2.54 1.48
CA ALA A 78 -4.87 -1.69 1.80
C ALA A 78 -4.69 -0.89 3.10
N ASN A 79 -3.97 -1.46 4.08
CA ASN A 79 -3.76 -0.90 5.40
C ASN A 79 -2.51 -1.50 6.07
N ASP A 80 -2.13 -0.95 7.22
CA ASP A 80 -0.91 -1.36 7.95
C ASP A 80 -0.95 -2.82 8.44
N LEU A 81 -2.14 -3.35 8.72
CA LEU A 81 -2.31 -4.76 9.09
C LEU A 81 -2.01 -5.68 7.90
N ALA A 82 -2.53 -5.35 6.71
CA ALA A 82 -2.24 -6.06 5.48
C ALA A 82 -0.75 -5.94 5.10
N ALA A 83 -0.14 -4.77 5.34
CA ALA A 83 1.29 -4.58 5.17
C ALA A 83 2.10 -5.51 6.08
N GLY A 84 1.78 -5.54 7.38
CA GLY A 84 2.45 -6.41 8.34
C GLY A 84 2.33 -7.89 7.99
N ALA A 85 1.14 -8.34 7.56
CA ALA A 85 0.92 -9.71 7.10
C ALA A 85 1.77 -10.03 5.87
N ALA A 86 1.79 -9.16 4.85
CA ALA A 86 2.59 -9.36 3.64
C ALA A 86 4.10 -9.42 3.92
N ILE A 87 4.59 -8.57 4.84
CA ILE A 87 5.98 -8.58 5.29
C ILE A 87 6.31 -9.90 6.00
N ALA A 88 5.44 -10.35 6.92
CA ALA A 88 5.61 -11.61 7.65
C ALA A 88 5.61 -12.82 6.71
N ASP A 89 4.69 -12.88 5.76
CA ASP A 89 4.63 -13.94 4.75
C ASP A 89 5.91 -13.99 3.92
N ARG A 90 6.44 -12.80 3.56
CA ARG A 90 7.66 -12.70 2.76
C ARG A 90 8.91 -13.18 3.51
N LEU A 91 8.99 -12.84 4.80
CA LEU A 91 10.02 -13.30 5.72
C LEU A 91 10.03 -14.82 5.88
N VAL A 92 8.85 -15.42 6.07
CA VAL A 92 8.70 -16.87 6.19
C VAL A 92 9.08 -17.57 4.88
N ALA A 93 8.77 -16.97 3.74
CA ALA A 93 9.11 -17.49 2.41
C ALA A 93 10.61 -17.37 2.03
N SER A 94 11.52 -17.21 2.99
CA SER A 94 12.98 -17.10 2.79
C SER A 94 13.43 -15.91 1.93
N GLY A 95 12.67 -14.81 1.94
CA GLY A 95 13.09 -13.58 1.27
C GLY A 95 14.42 -13.07 1.84
N ARG A 96 15.45 -12.98 1.01
CA ARG A 96 16.70 -12.28 1.35
C ARG A 96 16.51 -10.76 1.43
N TYR A 97 15.38 -10.28 0.92
CA TYR A 97 15.02 -8.89 0.95
C TYR A 97 13.50 -8.72 0.93
N VAL A 98 13.06 -7.55 1.37
CA VAL A 98 11.69 -7.04 1.24
C VAL A 98 11.78 -5.64 0.66
N ASP A 99 11.06 -5.37 -0.42
CA ASP A 99 10.90 -4.03 -0.97
C ASP A 99 9.63 -3.39 -0.44
N LEU A 100 9.75 -2.24 0.21
CA LEU A 100 8.64 -1.50 0.77
C LEU A 100 8.49 -0.20 0.01
N THR A 101 7.28 0.06 -0.51
CA THR A 101 6.91 1.40 -0.95
C THR A 101 6.17 2.09 0.18
N VAL A 102 6.69 3.25 0.58
CA VAL A 102 6.15 4.08 1.64
C VAL A 102 5.67 5.40 1.06
N ALA A 103 4.50 5.86 1.48
CA ALA A 103 3.96 7.16 1.11
C ALA A 103 3.76 8.02 2.35
N GLY A 104 4.10 9.31 2.24
CA GLY A 104 3.83 10.34 3.23
C GLY A 104 3.46 11.67 2.56
N ALA A 105 3.41 12.75 3.34
CA ALA A 105 2.99 14.06 2.82
C ALA A 105 3.97 14.64 1.78
N ALA A 106 5.24 14.23 1.84
CA ALA A 106 6.29 14.64 0.90
C ALA A 106 6.34 13.79 -0.39
N GLY A 107 5.50 12.76 -0.51
CA GLY A 107 5.47 11.84 -1.65
C GLY A 107 5.80 10.38 -1.27
N SER A 108 6.14 9.58 -2.28
CA SER A 108 6.54 8.18 -2.12
C SER A 108 8.06 8.01 -2.06
N ARG A 109 8.50 6.99 -1.33
CA ARG A 109 9.88 6.51 -1.32
C ARG A 109 9.93 4.99 -1.22
N ARG A 110 11.01 4.39 -1.74
CA ARG A 110 11.25 2.94 -1.65
C ARG A 110 12.24 2.64 -0.54
N ILE A 111 11.99 1.57 0.19
CA ILE A 111 12.86 1.06 1.24
C ILE A 111 13.16 -0.40 0.94
N LEU A 112 14.42 -0.69 0.65
CA LEU A 112 14.87 -2.06 0.49
C LEU A 112 15.43 -2.56 1.81
N VAL A 113 14.78 -3.57 2.37
CA VAL A 113 15.23 -4.24 3.59
C VAL A 113 15.98 -5.50 3.19
N LEU A 114 17.26 -5.60 3.54
CA LEU A 114 18.08 -6.79 3.33
C LEU A 114 18.08 -7.64 4.60
N MET A 115 17.91 -8.95 4.45
CA MET A 115 17.73 -9.89 5.56
C MET A 115 18.73 -11.04 5.39
N HIS A 116 19.58 -11.24 6.42
CA HIS A 116 20.66 -12.23 6.45
C HIS A 116 20.32 -13.42 7.35
#